data_AF-R4YV68-F1
#
_entry.id   AF-R4YV68-F1
#
_cell.length_a   1.000
_cell.length_b   1.000
_cell.length_c   1.000
_cell.angle_alpha   90.00
_cell.angle_beta   90.00
_cell.angle_gamma   90.00
#
_symmetry.space_group_name_H-M   'P 1'
#
loop_
_entity.id
_entity.type
_entity.pdbx_description
1 polymer ?
#
loop_
_entity_poly.entity_id
_entity_poly.type
_entity_poly.pdbx_seq_one_letter_code
_entity_poly.pdbx_strand_id
1 'polypeptide(L)'
;MIEAYTKKYWLSELKDSAGFLESLYRTTVWDSELEFKTEKAIFLGFYAIRKLRESKLLSSVVCGLNTSLISHPIRDGVVLNKDEHWSKKYNVGQNDEKNLPLKTLCDQFVHSKIYSPFIPEGLGCLGFFFASDSECKNQVYYVQLIKVVSIFLSVVHDNKIQLKLDVNGAVITAKNIKEHT
;
A
#
# COMPACT_ATOMS: atom_id res chain seq x y z
N MET A 1 23.23 7.60 0.19
CA MET A 1 23.17 6.28 0.87
C MET A 1 22.71 6.53 2.30
N ILE A 2 21.86 5.71 2.90
CA ILE A 2 21.58 5.85 4.35
C ILE A 2 22.59 5.02 5.14
N GLU A 3 23.07 5.60 6.24
CA GLU A 3 24.07 4.98 7.09
C GLU A 3 23.46 3.86 7.94
N ALA A 4 24.20 2.77 8.17
CA ALA A 4 23.70 1.60 8.87
C ALA A 4 23.16 1.91 10.28
N TYR A 5 23.78 2.85 11.01
CA TYR A 5 23.31 3.25 12.34
C TYR A 5 21.93 3.93 12.34
N THR A 6 21.50 4.48 11.19
CA THR A 6 20.19 5.11 11.04
C THR A 6 19.07 4.09 10.75
N LYS A 7 19.42 2.85 10.37
CA LYS A 7 18.46 1.77 10.04
C LYS A 7 17.33 1.66 11.07
N LYS A 8 17.66 1.68 12.36
CA LYS A 8 16.69 1.53 13.46
C LYS A 8 15.58 2.57 13.44
N TYR A 9 15.88 3.81 13.02
CA TYR A 9 14.88 4.88 12.96
C TYR A 9 13.91 4.67 11.80
N TRP A 10 14.41 4.23 10.65
CA TRP A 10 13.57 3.85 9.51
C TRP A 10 12.67 2.65 9.82
N LEU A 11 13.19 1.66 10.56
CA LEU A 11 12.38 0.52 11.00
C LEU A 11 11.33 0.93 12.04
N SER A 12 11.65 1.87 12.93
CA SER A 12 10.66 2.43 13.87
C SER A 12 9.53 3.12 13.13
N GLU A 13 9.84 4.00 12.17
CA GLU A 13 8.85 4.70 11.36
C GLU A 13 7.93 3.72 10.60
N LEU A 14 8.49 2.64 10.06
CA LEU A 14 7.72 1.59 9.39
C LEU A 14 6.80 0.84 10.34
N LYS A 15 7.26 0.57 11.55
CA LYS A 15 6.47 -0.11 12.58
C LYS A 15 5.29 0.77 13.03
N ASP A 16 5.56 2.04 13.27
CA ASP A 16 4.54 3.02 13.70
C ASP A 16 3.51 3.23 12.57
N SER A 17 3.98 3.37 11.33
CA SER A 17 3.12 3.42 10.14
C SER A 17 2.29 2.15 9.98
N ALA A 18 2.85 0.96 10.20
CA ALA A 18 2.09 -0.28 10.12
C ALA A 18 0.98 -0.36 11.17
N GLY A 19 1.26 0.06 12.41
CA GLY A 19 0.26 0.10 13.48
C GLY A 19 -0.86 1.12 13.21
N PHE A 20 -0.50 2.31 12.76
CA PHE A 20 -1.48 3.32 12.34
C PHE A 20 -2.34 2.84 11.16
N LEU A 21 -1.72 2.32 10.10
CA LEU A 21 -2.43 1.83 8.92
C LEU A 21 -3.36 0.67 9.26
N GLU A 22 -2.94 -0.27 10.11
CA GLU A 22 -3.81 -1.37 10.57
C GLU A 22 -5.06 -0.86 11.30
N SER A 23 -4.94 0.22 12.08
CA SER A 23 -6.08 0.79 12.80
C SER A 23 -7.19 1.31 11.89
N LEU A 24 -6.87 1.63 10.62
CA LEU A 24 -7.81 2.20 9.65
C LEU A 24 -8.95 1.25 9.28
N TYR A 25 -8.80 -0.05 9.52
CA TYR A 25 -9.90 -1.01 9.37
C TYR A 25 -11.08 -0.74 10.29
N ARG A 26 -10.83 -0.09 11.43
CA ARG A 26 -11.81 0.20 12.47
C ARG A 26 -12.22 1.67 12.50
N THR A 27 -11.66 2.49 11.62
CA THR A 27 -11.94 3.91 11.57
C THR A 27 -13.21 4.17 10.77
N THR A 28 -14.22 4.72 11.42
CA THR A 28 -15.54 4.99 10.81
C THR A 28 -15.71 6.43 10.32
N VAL A 29 -14.85 7.35 10.75
CA VAL A 29 -14.86 8.75 10.32
C VAL A 29 -13.66 9.00 9.43
N TRP A 30 -13.91 9.43 8.20
CA TRP A 30 -12.86 9.75 7.22
C TRP A 30 -12.88 11.24 6.88
N ASP A 31 -12.04 12.01 7.55
CA ASP A 31 -11.85 13.43 7.27
C ASP A 31 -10.55 13.68 6.48
N SER A 32 -10.34 14.93 6.06
CA SER A 32 -9.18 15.32 5.27
C SER A 32 -7.86 15.21 6.04
N GLU A 33 -7.88 15.34 7.37
CA GLU A 33 -6.68 15.17 8.20
C GLU A 33 -6.25 13.70 8.23
N LEU A 34 -7.20 12.77 8.39
CA LEU A 34 -6.95 11.34 8.33
C LEU A 34 -6.49 10.91 6.95
N GLU A 35 -7.10 11.44 5.89
CA GLU A 35 -6.68 11.17 4.52
C GLU A 35 -5.21 11.56 4.30
N PHE A 36 -4.84 12.78 4.71
CA PHE A 36 -3.45 13.25 4.65
C PHE A 36 -2.50 12.39 5.48
N LYS A 37 -2.86 12.04 6.72
CA LYS A 37 -2.03 11.17 7.58
C LYS A 37 -1.82 9.79 6.96
N THR A 38 -2.86 9.25 6.32
CA THR A 38 -2.82 7.96 5.62
C THR A 38 -1.88 8.02 4.42
N GLU A 39 -2.03 9.04 3.57
CA GLU A 39 -1.14 9.24 2.42
C GLU A 39 0.32 9.41 2.87
N LYS A 40 0.56 10.24 3.89
CA LYS A 40 1.89 10.45 4.47
C LYS A 40 2.51 9.15 4.98
N ALA A 41 1.77 8.33 5.72
CA ALA A 41 2.27 7.07 6.27
C ALA A 41 2.65 6.08 5.15
N ILE A 42 1.85 6.01 4.08
CA ILE A 42 2.13 5.16 2.93
C ILE A 42 3.36 5.67 2.17
N PHE A 43 3.38 6.95 1.84
CA PHE A 43 4.49 7.56 1.11
C PHE A 43 5.80 7.40 1.86
N LEU A 44 5.85 7.78 3.14
CA LEU A 44 7.06 7.68 3.95
C LEU A 44 7.47 6.22 4.18
N GLY A 45 6.52 5.31 4.37
CA GLY A 45 6.82 3.88 4.52
C GLY A 45 7.45 3.29 3.26
N PHE A 46 6.85 3.47 2.08
CA PHE A 46 7.44 2.97 0.84
C PHE A 46 8.76 3.67 0.47
N TYR A 47 8.90 4.95 0.80
CA TYR A 47 10.16 5.67 0.68
C TYR A 47 11.25 5.08 1.60
N ALA A 48 10.93 4.81 2.87
CA ALA A 48 11.84 4.19 3.83
C ALA A 48 12.35 2.83 3.35
N ILE A 49 11.43 1.98 2.86
CA ILE A 49 11.78 0.68 2.27
C ILE A 49 12.72 0.85 1.09
N ARG A 50 12.43 1.80 0.19
CA ARG A 50 13.31 2.10 -0.95
C ARG A 50 14.71 2.51 -0.49
N LYS A 51 14.83 3.41 0.50
CA LYS A 51 16.13 3.86 1.03
C LYS A 51 16.93 2.73 1.67
N LEU A 52 16.28 1.89 2.48
CA LEU A 52 16.88 0.71 3.10
C LEU A 52 17.37 -0.30 2.05
N ARG A 53 16.54 -0.59 1.04
CA ARG A 53 16.89 -1.47 -0.07
C ARG A 53 18.09 -0.96 -0.87
N GLU A 54 18.05 0.30 -1.32
CA GLU A 54 19.13 0.90 -2.11
C GLU A 54 20.46 0.98 -1.35
N SER A 55 20.40 1.05 -0.01
CA SER A 55 21.58 1.05 0.86
C SER A 55 22.01 -0.36 1.27
N LYS A 56 21.41 -1.42 0.70
CA LYS A 56 21.70 -2.83 0.98
C LYS A 56 21.53 -3.20 2.46
N LEU A 57 20.57 -2.56 3.14
CA LEU A 57 20.29 -2.76 4.56
C LEU A 57 19.13 -3.73 4.82
N LEU A 58 18.57 -4.33 3.77
CA LEU A 58 17.51 -5.35 3.85
C LEU A 58 18.03 -6.70 3.36
N SER A 59 17.52 -7.79 3.92
CA SER A 59 17.85 -9.14 3.45
C SER A 59 17.32 -9.42 2.05
N SER A 60 17.83 -10.48 1.43
CA SER A 60 17.30 -11.02 0.18
C SER A 60 15.86 -11.51 0.30
N VAL A 61 15.44 -11.98 1.50
CA VAL A 61 14.07 -12.42 1.78
C VAL A 61 13.09 -11.27 1.59
N VAL A 62 13.38 -10.11 2.18
CA VAL A 62 12.55 -8.91 2.05
C VAL A 62 12.64 -8.34 0.64
N CYS A 63 13.84 -8.27 0.06
CA CYS A 63 14.01 -7.77 -1.31
C CYS A 63 13.29 -8.62 -2.36
N GLY A 64 13.10 -9.93 -2.10
CA GLY A 64 12.39 -10.86 -2.96
C GLY A 64 10.87 -10.88 -2.80
N LEU A 65 10.28 -9.97 -2.01
CA LEU A 65 8.83 -9.88 -1.86
C LEU A 65 8.16 -9.48 -3.19
N ASN A 66 7.09 -10.20 -3.51
CA ASN A 66 6.18 -9.91 -4.61
C ASN A 66 4.76 -9.76 -4.04
N THR A 67 4.07 -8.71 -4.45
CA THR A 67 2.75 -8.36 -3.94
C THR A 67 1.71 -8.56 -5.03
N SER A 68 0.81 -9.52 -4.81
CA SER A 68 -0.40 -9.68 -5.63
C SER A 68 -1.33 -8.49 -5.39
N LEU A 69 -1.88 -7.92 -6.45
CA LEU A 69 -2.80 -6.81 -6.45
C LEU A 69 -3.69 -6.85 -7.70
N ILE A 70 -4.69 -5.97 -7.76
CA ILE A 70 -5.59 -5.86 -8.91
C ILE A 70 -5.17 -4.65 -9.75
N SER A 71 -5.16 -4.77 -11.07
CA SER A 71 -5.05 -3.64 -11.99
C SER A 71 -6.35 -3.43 -12.75
N HIS A 72 -6.69 -2.16 -12.97
CA HIS A 72 -7.81 -1.72 -13.78
C HIS A 72 -7.27 -0.88 -14.95
N PRO A 73 -7.44 -1.32 -16.21
CA PRO A 73 -6.92 -0.61 -17.36
C PRO A 73 -7.66 0.71 -17.58
N ILE A 74 -7.03 1.62 -18.32
CA ILE A 74 -7.70 2.82 -18.82
C ILE A 74 -8.86 2.43 -19.75
N ARG A 75 -9.94 3.21 -19.74
CA ARG A 75 -11.07 3.05 -20.67
C ARG A 75 -10.68 3.62 -22.02
N ASP A 76 -10.95 2.86 -23.09
CA ASP A 76 -10.74 3.33 -24.45
C ASP A 76 -11.62 4.56 -24.76
N GLY A 77 -11.04 5.55 -25.42
CA GLY A 77 -11.76 6.73 -25.93
C GLY A 77 -12.20 7.75 -24.87
N VAL A 78 -11.81 7.60 -23.60
CA VAL A 78 -12.20 8.54 -22.54
C VAL A 78 -11.29 9.79 -22.53
N VAL A 79 -11.84 10.93 -22.94
CA VAL A 79 -11.26 12.25 -22.72
C VAL A 79 -11.94 12.85 -21.49
N LEU A 80 -11.25 12.84 -20.34
CA LEU A 80 -11.77 13.51 -19.14
C LEU A 80 -11.44 14.99 -19.15
N ASN A 81 -12.38 15.80 -18.66
CA ASN A 81 -12.10 17.17 -18.25
C ASN A 81 -11.23 17.19 -16.98
N LYS A 82 -10.58 18.32 -16.69
CA LYS A 82 -9.69 18.46 -15.52
C LYS A 82 -10.40 18.23 -14.18
N ASP A 83 -11.70 18.54 -14.12
CA ASP A 83 -12.49 18.51 -12.88
C ASP A 83 -13.14 17.14 -12.60
N GLU A 84 -13.00 16.19 -13.53
CA GLU A 84 -13.59 14.87 -13.35
C GLU A 84 -12.74 13.98 -12.46
N HIS A 85 -13.42 13.25 -11.57
CA HIS A 85 -12.79 12.29 -10.67
C HIS A 85 -11.99 11.24 -11.46
N TRP A 86 -10.78 10.94 -10.97
CA TRP A 86 -9.82 10.08 -11.66
C TRP A 86 -10.38 8.70 -12.02
N SER A 87 -11.29 8.16 -11.20
CA SER A 87 -11.85 6.82 -11.40
C SER A 87 -12.60 6.66 -12.72
N LYS A 88 -13.14 7.75 -13.30
CA LYS A 88 -13.82 7.72 -14.60
C LYS A 88 -12.89 7.33 -15.76
N LYS A 89 -11.57 7.51 -15.61
CA LYS A 89 -10.56 7.09 -16.61
C LYS A 89 -10.44 5.57 -16.71
N TYR A 90 -10.79 4.83 -15.67
CA TYR A 90 -10.42 3.41 -15.56
C TYR A 90 -11.63 2.50 -15.60
N ASN A 91 -11.45 1.32 -16.18
CA ASN A 91 -12.48 0.29 -16.22
C ASN A 91 -12.41 -0.56 -14.95
N VAL A 92 -13.09 -0.13 -13.89
CA VAL A 92 -13.14 -0.88 -12.61
C VAL A 92 -13.93 -2.20 -12.73
N GLY A 93 -14.64 -2.42 -13.84
CA GLY A 93 -15.29 -3.71 -14.14
C GLY A 93 -14.35 -4.74 -14.77
N GLN A 94 -13.20 -4.30 -15.30
CA GLN A 94 -12.17 -5.17 -15.87
C GLN A 94 -10.98 -5.23 -14.92
N ASN A 95 -10.72 -6.43 -14.39
CA ASN A 95 -9.78 -6.63 -13.30
C ASN A 95 -8.78 -7.69 -13.73
N ASP A 96 -7.50 -7.32 -13.76
CA ASP A 96 -6.41 -8.29 -13.94
C ASP A 96 -5.64 -8.43 -12.63
N GLU A 97 -5.28 -9.66 -12.26
CA GLU A 97 -4.32 -9.87 -11.19
C GLU A 97 -2.91 -9.54 -11.68
N LYS A 98 -2.18 -8.76 -10.89
CA LYS A 98 -0.75 -8.48 -11.11
C LYS A 98 0.04 -8.85 -9.87
N ASN A 99 1.27 -9.28 -10.08
CA ASN A 99 2.26 -9.44 -9.01
C ASN A 99 3.36 -8.42 -9.22
N LEU A 100 3.45 -7.42 -8.33
CA LEU A 100 4.51 -6.41 -8.39
C LEU A 100 5.66 -6.76 -7.44
N PRO A 101 6.91 -6.78 -7.93
CA PRO A 101 8.08 -6.83 -7.06
C PRO A 101 8.13 -5.63 -6.11
N LEU A 102 8.70 -5.83 -4.91
CA LEU A 102 8.82 -4.77 -3.91
C LEU A 102 9.46 -3.49 -4.46
N LYS A 103 10.46 -3.64 -5.34
CA LYS A 103 11.07 -2.50 -6.04
C LYS A 103 10.04 -1.68 -6.81
N THR A 104 9.29 -2.33 -7.69
CA THR A 104 8.27 -1.69 -8.52
C THR A 104 7.17 -1.08 -7.67
N LEU A 105 6.74 -1.78 -6.61
CA LEU A 105 5.71 -1.28 -5.71
C LEU A 105 6.16 0.00 -4.96
N CYS A 106 7.40 0.05 -4.46
CA CYS A 106 7.97 1.27 -3.91
C CYS A 106 7.97 2.42 -4.92
N ASP A 107 8.39 2.14 -6.16
CA ASP A 107 8.46 3.15 -7.22
C ASP A 107 7.05 3.67 -7.56
N GLN A 108 6.02 2.83 -7.53
CA GLN A 108 4.62 3.23 -7.74
C GLN A 108 4.09 4.18 -6.67
N PHE A 109 4.36 3.90 -5.39
CA PHE A 109 3.89 4.77 -4.29
C PHE A 109 4.72 6.05 -4.13
N VAL A 110 6.04 5.99 -4.32
CA VAL A 110 6.90 7.18 -4.19
C VAL A 110 6.67 8.18 -5.34
N HIS A 111 6.24 7.71 -6.50
CA HIS A 111 5.94 8.54 -7.67
C HIS A 111 4.44 8.60 -7.98
N SER A 112 3.57 8.30 -6.99
CA SER A 112 2.13 8.25 -7.20
C SER A 112 1.58 9.59 -7.66
N LYS A 113 0.97 9.61 -8.84
CA LYS A 113 0.13 10.72 -9.28
C LYS A 113 -1.33 10.49 -8.91
N ILE A 114 -1.75 9.23 -8.87
CA ILE A 114 -3.03 8.82 -8.33
C ILE A 114 -2.74 8.13 -7.01
N TYR A 115 -3.43 8.60 -5.99
CA TYR A 115 -3.55 7.97 -4.69
C TYR A 115 -4.97 8.23 -4.20
N SER A 116 -5.66 7.18 -3.76
CA SER A 116 -7.02 7.32 -3.22
C SER A 116 -7.34 6.13 -2.31
N PRO A 117 -7.66 6.37 -1.02
CA PRO A 117 -8.10 5.31 -0.13
C PRO A 117 -9.48 4.77 -0.56
N PHE A 118 -9.68 3.47 -0.41
CA PHE A 118 -10.96 2.82 -0.67
C PHE A 118 -11.70 2.57 0.64
N ILE A 119 -12.72 3.40 0.88
CA ILE A 119 -13.53 3.38 2.10
C ILE A 119 -15.00 3.15 1.69
N PRO A 120 -15.48 1.91 1.75
CA PRO A 120 -16.90 1.64 1.55
C PRO A 120 -17.75 2.24 2.67
N GLU A 121 -19.00 2.57 2.38
CA GLU A 121 -19.93 3.11 3.36
C GLU A 121 -20.10 2.15 4.55
N GLY A 122 -19.98 2.70 5.77
CA GLY A 122 -20.12 1.94 7.02
C GLY A 122 -18.93 1.04 7.38
N LEU A 123 -17.86 1.01 6.57
CA LEU A 123 -16.65 0.24 6.82
C LEU A 123 -15.42 1.16 6.97
N GLY A 124 -14.35 0.61 7.52
CA GLY A 124 -13.04 1.27 7.49
C GLY A 124 -12.36 1.20 6.13
N CYS A 125 -11.14 1.72 6.06
CA CYS A 125 -10.33 1.66 4.84
C CYS A 125 -9.96 0.20 4.51
N LEU A 126 -10.30 -0.26 3.30
CA LEU A 126 -9.99 -1.62 2.86
C LEU A 126 -8.71 -1.71 2.01
N GLY A 127 -8.26 -0.58 1.47
CA GLY A 127 -7.09 -0.55 0.59
C GLY A 127 -6.93 0.77 -0.14
N PHE A 128 -6.09 0.75 -1.16
CA PHE A 128 -5.66 1.97 -1.85
C PHE A 128 -5.69 1.74 -3.36
N PHE A 129 -6.28 2.70 -4.07
CA PHE A 129 -6.05 2.90 -5.48
C PHE A 129 -4.81 3.76 -5.67
N PHE A 130 -3.92 3.35 -6.56
CA PHE A 130 -2.69 4.09 -6.81
C PHE A 130 -2.13 3.84 -8.21
N ALA A 131 -1.42 4.83 -8.73
CA ALA A 131 -0.62 4.69 -9.94
C ALA A 131 0.45 5.79 -9.99
N SER A 132 1.66 5.45 -10.44
CA SER A 132 2.69 6.44 -10.72
C SER A 132 2.26 7.39 -11.84
N ASP A 133 2.95 8.52 -11.96
CA ASP A 133 2.83 9.46 -13.07
C ASP A 133 2.97 8.82 -14.47
N SER A 134 3.84 7.82 -14.59
CA SER A 134 4.02 7.03 -15.80
C SER A 134 2.92 5.99 -15.99
N GLU A 135 2.55 5.27 -14.93
CA GLU A 135 1.63 4.13 -15.01
C GLU A 135 0.18 4.56 -15.12
N CYS A 136 -0.19 5.73 -14.59
CA CYS A 136 -1.56 6.23 -14.61
C CYS A 136 -2.10 6.43 -16.05
N LYS A 137 -1.23 6.43 -17.07
CA LYS A 137 -1.63 6.48 -18.48
C LYS A 137 -2.11 5.14 -19.02
N ASN A 138 -1.81 4.04 -18.33
CA ASN A 138 -2.10 2.67 -18.75
C ASN A 138 -3.17 2.03 -17.86
N GLN A 139 -2.98 2.13 -16.54
CA GLN A 139 -3.82 1.44 -15.56
C GLN A 139 -3.74 2.10 -14.19
N VAL A 140 -4.67 1.73 -13.32
CA VAL A 140 -4.62 2.02 -11.88
C VAL A 140 -4.60 0.71 -11.12
N TYR A 141 -3.80 0.65 -10.05
CA TYR A 141 -3.73 -0.51 -9.18
C TYR A 141 -4.62 -0.35 -7.98
N TYR A 142 -5.13 -1.47 -7.46
CA TYR A 142 -5.74 -1.59 -6.15
C TYR A 142 -4.97 -2.60 -5.31
N VAL A 143 -4.48 -2.15 -4.14
CA VAL A 143 -3.86 -3.03 -3.14
C VAL A 143 -4.65 -2.99 -1.84
N GLN A 144 -4.92 -4.16 -1.27
CA GLN A 144 -5.55 -4.26 0.04
C GLN A 144 -4.63 -3.70 1.12
N LEU A 145 -5.19 -2.97 2.08
CA LEU A 145 -4.46 -2.38 3.19
C LEU A 145 -3.64 -3.44 3.97
N ILE A 146 -4.16 -4.66 4.11
CA ILE A 146 -3.52 -5.75 4.85
C ILE A 146 -2.20 -6.18 4.21
N LYS A 147 -2.10 -6.07 2.89
CA LYS A 147 -0.88 -6.38 2.14
C LYS A 147 0.16 -5.30 2.38
N VAL A 148 -0.24 -4.02 2.45
CA VAL A 148 0.66 -2.91 2.82
C VAL A 148 1.22 -3.10 4.23
N VAL A 149 0.34 -3.36 5.21
CA VAL A 149 0.75 -3.66 6.60
C VAL A 149 1.69 -4.86 6.66
N SER A 150 1.37 -5.95 5.93
CA SER A 150 2.23 -7.15 5.86
C SER A 150 3.63 -6.83 5.31
N ILE A 151 3.73 -5.98 4.30
CA ILE A 151 5.01 -5.56 3.71
C ILE A 151 5.83 -4.76 4.72
N PHE A 152 5.20 -3.79 5.40
CA PHE A 152 5.91 -2.95 6.36
C PHE A 152 6.43 -3.79 7.52
N LEU A 153 5.60 -4.67 8.08
CA LEU A 153 6.03 -5.59 9.13
C LEU A 153 7.09 -6.58 8.63
N SER A 154 6.99 -7.07 7.39
CA SER A 154 8.01 -7.93 6.80
C SER A 154 9.39 -7.26 6.77
N VAL A 155 9.44 -5.97 6.48
CA VAL A 155 10.67 -5.18 6.48
C VAL A 155 11.17 -4.94 7.90
N VAL A 156 10.27 -4.61 8.84
CA VAL A 156 10.60 -4.38 10.26
C VAL A 156 11.23 -5.62 10.90
N HIS A 157 10.68 -6.80 10.60
CA HIS A 157 11.13 -8.07 11.17
C HIS A 157 12.14 -8.83 10.29
N ASP A 158 12.52 -8.26 9.14
CA ASP A 158 13.40 -8.88 8.15
C ASP A 158 13.00 -10.31 7.76
N ASN A 159 11.69 -10.55 7.62
CA ASN A 159 11.11 -11.87 7.34
C ASN A 159 9.86 -11.73 6.46
N LYS A 160 9.45 -12.80 5.76
CA LYS A 160 8.20 -12.83 5.00
C LYS A 160 7.00 -13.05 5.93
N ILE A 161 6.30 -11.96 6.24
CA ILE A 161 5.04 -11.94 6.97
C ILE A 161 3.88 -11.88 5.98
N GLN A 162 2.87 -12.70 6.22
CA GLN A 162 1.61 -12.65 5.48
C GLN A 162 0.49 -12.59 6.51
N LEU A 163 -0.34 -11.56 6.43
CA LEU A 163 -1.50 -11.41 7.28
C LEU A 163 -2.77 -11.74 6.50
N LYS A 164 -3.77 -12.28 7.19
CA LYS A 164 -5.15 -12.42 6.71
C LYS A 164 -6.03 -11.45 7.48
N LEU A 165 -7.04 -10.93 6.77
CA LEU A 165 -8.15 -10.26 7.42
C LEU A 165 -9.11 -11.30 7.96
N ASP A 166 -9.41 -11.19 9.24
CA ASP A 166 -10.48 -11.92 9.90
C ASP A 166 -11.63 -10.93 10.16
N VAL A 167 -12.82 -11.29 9.68
CA VAL A 167 -14.03 -10.45 9.73
C VAL A 167 -15.05 -11.16 10.60
N ASN A 168 -15.22 -10.67 11.83
CA ASN A 168 -16.21 -11.16 12.78
C ASN A 168 -17.25 -10.06 13.03
N GLY A 169 -18.34 -10.07 12.24
CA GLY A 169 -19.33 -8.99 12.25
C GLY A 169 -18.70 -7.67 11.75
N ALA A 170 -18.76 -6.62 12.57
CA ALA A 170 -18.13 -5.32 12.26
C ALA A 170 -16.65 -5.23 12.66
N VAL A 171 -16.09 -6.25 13.33
CA VAL A 171 -14.70 -6.24 13.78
C VAL A 171 -13.80 -6.84 12.71
N ILE A 172 -12.87 -6.05 12.22
CA ILE A 172 -11.83 -6.47 11.27
C ILE A 172 -10.48 -6.49 12.00
N THR A 173 -9.81 -7.65 11.97
CA THR A 173 -8.48 -7.83 12.57
C THR A 173 -7.50 -8.46 11.57
N ALA A 174 -6.24 -8.09 11.69
CA ALA A 174 -5.13 -8.74 10.98
C ALA A 174 -4.59 -9.91 11.82
N LYS A 175 -4.58 -11.12 11.25
CA LYS A 175 -3.96 -12.31 11.88
C LYS A 175 -2.85 -12.86 11.01
N ASN A 176 -1.72 -13.22 11.61
CA ASN A 176 -0.60 -13.78 10.86
C ASN A 176 -0.92 -15.19 10.38
N ILE A 177 -0.67 -15.47 9.10
CA ILE A 177 -0.92 -16.78 8.49
C ILE A 177 0.14 -17.79 8.93
N LYS A 178 1.32 -17.31 9.37
CA LYS A 178 2.43 -18.13 9.86
C LYS A 178 2.55 -18.14 11.38
N GLU A 179 1.46 -17.97 12.11
CA GLU A 179 1.41 -18.25 13.55
C GLU A 179 1.03 -19.72 13.80
N HIS A 180 1.80 -20.67 13.28
CA HIS A 180 1.69 -22.07 13.72
C HIS A 180 3.08 -22.72 13.74
N THR A 181 3.57 -22.80 14.97
CA THR A 181 4.45 -23.81 15.62
C THR A 181 5.72 -24.25 14.90
#